data_AF-I6CS38-F1
#
_entry.id   AF-I6CS38-F1
#
_cell.length_a   1.000
_cell.length_b   1.000
_cell.length_c   1.000
_cell.angle_alpha   90.00
_cell.angle_beta   90.00
_cell.angle_gamma   90.00
#
_symmetry.space_group_name_H-M   'P 1'
#
loop_
_entity.id
_entity.type
_entity.pdbx_description
1 polymer ?
#
loop_
_entity_poly.entity_id
_entity_poly.type
_entity_poly.pdbx_seq_one_letter_code
_entity_poly.pdbx_strand_id
1 'polypeptide(L)'
;EQLIEQTGDNTLTLMDKGYYSLGLLNAWSLAGEHRHWMIPLRKGAQYEELRKLGKGDHLVKLKTSPQARKKWPGLGNEVTARLLTVTRKGKVCHLLTSMTDAMRFPGGEMADLYSHRWEIELGYREIKQTMQLSRLTLRSKKPELVEQELWGVLLAYNLVRYQMIKMAEHLKGYWPNQLSFSESCGMVMRMLMTLQGAFTGTYTGADARSCKYGTTCEITDEKGKGLPESGKGEALEIPHSPEKEPVSCLTDWHYTQAVPFIFTEVHRRFMCLILTT
;
A
#
# COMPACT_ATOMS: atom_id res chain seq x y z
N GLU A 1 -3.66 -20.25 3.57
CA GLU A 1 -5.12 -20.28 3.31
C GLU A 1 -5.89 -19.47 4.37
N GLN A 2 -5.33 -19.30 5.57
CA GLN A 2 -5.81 -18.39 6.63
C GLN A 2 -6.03 -16.91 6.22
N LEU A 3 -5.38 -16.41 5.17
CA LEU A 3 -5.56 -15.03 4.69
C LEU A 3 -6.97 -14.77 4.12
N ILE A 4 -7.63 -15.80 3.59
CA ILE A 4 -8.96 -15.66 3.00
C ILE A 4 -9.98 -15.31 4.09
N GLU A 5 -9.89 -15.95 5.25
CA GLU A 5 -10.81 -15.77 6.38
C GLU A 5 -10.65 -14.40 7.03
N GLN A 6 -9.42 -13.87 7.05
CA GLN A 6 -9.10 -12.59 7.70
C GLN A 6 -9.33 -11.35 6.82
N THR A 7 -9.52 -11.55 5.52
CA THR A 7 -9.75 -10.42 4.60
C THR A 7 -11.14 -9.87 4.86
N GLY A 8 -11.28 -8.55 5.06
CA GLY A 8 -12.58 -7.90 5.22
C GLY A 8 -13.41 -7.88 3.93
N ASP A 9 -14.71 -7.65 4.07
CA ASP A 9 -15.63 -7.43 2.94
C ASP A 9 -15.41 -6.05 2.31
N ASN A 10 -15.88 -5.88 1.06
CA ASN A 10 -15.70 -4.66 0.26
C ASN A 10 -14.22 -4.30 0.02
N THR A 11 -13.38 -5.30 -0.20
CA THR A 11 -11.93 -5.11 -0.39
C THR A 11 -11.49 -5.49 -1.80
N LEU A 12 -10.45 -4.81 -2.30
CA LEU A 12 -9.73 -5.19 -3.51
C LEU A 12 -8.31 -5.62 -3.16
N THR A 13 -7.97 -6.87 -3.44
CA THR A 13 -6.63 -7.40 -3.22
C THR A 13 -5.80 -7.38 -4.51
N LEU A 14 -4.71 -6.61 -4.52
CA LEU A 14 -3.76 -6.55 -5.63
C LEU A 14 -2.68 -7.62 -5.49
N MET A 15 -2.78 -8.68 -6.29
CA MET A 15 -1.89 -9.83 -6.25
C MET A 15 -0.81 -9.76 -7.34
N ASP A 16 0.37 -10.31 -7.04
CA ASP A 16 1.44 -10.49 -8.04
C ASP A 16 1.28 -11.83 -8.80
N LYS A 17 1.99 -11.97 -9.92
CA LYS A 17 2.01 -13.16 -10.80
C LYS A 17 2.23 -14.47 -10.06
N GLY A 18 3.02 -14.45 -8.98
CA GLY A 18 3.30 -15.63 -8.16
C GLY A 18 2.07 -16.24 -7.48
N TYR A 19 0.99 -15.47 -7.34
CA TYR A 19 -0.25 -15.90 -6.70
C TYR A 19 -1.29 -16.45 -7.70
N TYR A 20 -0.91 -16.68 -8.96
CA TYR A 20 -1.83 -17.17 -9.98
C TYR A 20 -2.29 -18.60 -9.67
N SER A 21 -3.49 -18.73 -9.10
CA SER A 21 -4.17 -19.98 -8.84
C SER A 21 -5.68 -19.78 -8.92
N LEU A 22 -6.33 -20.36 -9.93
CA LEU A 22 -7.78 -20.20 -10.13
C LEU A 22 -8.60 -20.69 -8.92
N GLY A 23 -8.09 -21.71 -8.20
CA GLY A 23 -8.70 -22.17 -6.96
C GLY A 23 -8.66 -21.12 -5.85
N LEU A 24 -7.48 -20.52 -5.63
CA LEU A 24 -7.31 -19.43 -4.66
C LEU A 24 -8.18 -18.22 -5.02
N LEU A 25 -8.14 -17.78 -6.28
CA LEU A 25 -8.87 -16.61 -6.76
C LEU A 25 -10.39 -16.78 -6.66
N ASN A 26 -10.89 -17.98 -6.99
CA ASN A 26 -12.30 -18.32 -6.85
C ASN A 26 -12.70 -18.34 -5.36
N ALA A 27 -11.93 -19.03 -4.51
CA ALA A 27 -12.19 -19.08 -3.08
C ALA A 27 -12.15 -17.68 -2.44
N TRP A 28 -11.23 -16.82 -2.87
CA TRP A 28 -11.12 -15.44 -2.37
C TRP A 28 -12.37 -14.62 -2.63
N SER A 29 -12.97 -14.79 -3.82
CA SER A 29 -14.17 -14.06 -4.22
C SER A 29 -15.43 -14.60 -3.55
N LEU A 30 -15.43 -15.89 -3.18
CA LEU A 30 -16.57 -16.57 -2.56
C LEU A 30 -16.59 -16.48 -1.03
N ALA A 31 -15.47 -16.11 -0.41
CA ALA A 31 -15.34 -16.13 1.05
C ALA A 31 -16.06 -15.00 1.79
N GLY A 32 -16.58 -14.00 1.08
CA GLY A 32 -17.34 -12.90 1.67
C GLY A 32 -17.96 -11.99 0.61
N GLU A 33 -18.46 -10.85 1.04
CA GLU A 33 -19.19 -9.93 0.17
C GLU A 33 -18.25 -8.89 -0.47
N HIS A 34 -18.42 -8.68 -1.79
CA HIS A 34 -17.63 -7.70 -2.55
C HIS A 34 -16.11 -7.82 -2.36
N ARG A 35 -15.62 -9.05 -2.18
CA ARG A 35 -14.18 -9.34 -2.16
C ARG A 35 -13.69 -9.53 -3.58
N HIS A 36 -12.80 -8.63 -3.97
CA HIS A 36 -12.28 -8.59 -5.32
C HIS A 36 -10.77 -8.79 -5.33
N TRP A 37 -10.26 -9.28 -6.45
CA TRP A 37 -8.84 -9.41 -6.68
C TRP A 37 -8.47 -8.87 -8.05
N MET A 38 -7.20 -8.50 -8.18
CA MET A 38 -6.59 -8.14 -9.45
C MET A 38 -5.18 -8.73 -9.52
N ILE A 39 -4.87 -9.37 -10.63
CA ILE A 39 -3.60 -10.07 -10.83
C ILE A 39 -3.16 -9.95 -12.30
N PRO A 40 -1.88 -9.76 -12.57
CA PRO A 40 -1.35 -9.80 -13.93
C PRO A 40 -1.47 -11.20 -14.51
N LEU A 41 -1.90 -11.27 -15.76
CA LEU A 41 -2.05 -12.53 -16.47
C LEU A 41 -0.70 -13.24 -16.63
N ARG A 42 -0.70 -14.55 -16.37
CA ARG A 42 0.46 -15.41 -16.60
C ARG A 42 0.74 -15.53 -18.10
N LYS A 43 2.02 -15.54 -18.48
CA LYS A 43 2.44 -15.81 -19.87
C LYS A 43 1.91 -17.17 -20.33
N GLY A 44 1.28 -17.22 -21.50
CA GLY A 44 0.71 -18.44 -22.07
C GLY A 44 -0.57 -18.94 -21.39
N ALA A 45 -1.22 -18.14 -20.55
CA ALA A 45 -2.52 -18.49 -20.00
C ALA A 45 -3.56 -18.61 -21.12
N GLN A 46 -4.25 -19.74 -21.14
CA GLN A 46 -5.35 -20.00 -22.07
C GLN A 46 -6.65 -19.49 -21.48
N TYR A 47 -7.38 -18.69 -22.25
CA TYR A 47 -8.69 -18.15 -21.88
C TYR A 47 -9.57 -18.07 -23.12
N GLU A 48 -10.87 -18.13 -22.90
CA GLU A 48 -11.89 -17.98 -23.92
C GLU A 48 -12.58 -16.62 -23.73
N GLU A 49 -12.64 -15.82 -24.79
CA GLU A 49 -13.31 -14.52 -24.73
C GLU A 49 -14.83 -14.72 -24.83
N LEU A 50 -15.57 -14.27 -23.82
CA LEU A 50 -17.03 -14.33 -23.81
C LEU A 50 -17.65 -13.11 -24.47
N ARG A 51 -17.16 -11.92 -24.11
CA ARG A 51 -17.71 -10.65 -24.60
C ARG A 51 -16.69 -9.53 -24.48
N LYS A 52 -16.65 -8.67 -25.49
CA LYS A 52 -15.90 -7.41 -25.43
C LYS A 52 -16.71 -6.34 -24.68
N LEU A 53 -16.12 -5.75 -23.64
CA LEU A 53 -16.73 -4.66 -22.85
C LEU A 53 -16.28 -3.29 -23.37
N GLY A 54 -15.08 -3.20 -23.94
CA GLY A 54 -14.51 -1.96 -24.47
C GLY A 54 -13.19 -2.18 -25.22
N LYS A 55 -12.47 -1.09 -25.48
CA LYS A 55 -11.14 -1.17 -26.10
C LYS A 55 -10.13 -1.72 -25.08
N GLY A 56 -9.62 -2.92 -25.35
CA GLY A 56 -8.68 -3.60 -24.43
C GLY A 56 -9.35 -4.10 -23.15
N ASP A 57 -10.68 -4.25 -23.14
CA ASP A 57 -11.45 -4.69 -21.98
C ASP A 57 -12.42 -5.79 -22.40
N HIS A 58 -12.23 -6.97 -21.83
CA HIS A 58 -12.85 -8.21 -22.28
C HIS A 58 -13.31 -9.02 -21.08
N LEU A 59 -14.51 -9.58 -21.14
CA LEU A 59 -14.95 -10.60 -20.22
C LEU A 59 -14.46 -11.96 -20.75
N VAL A 60 -13.67 -12.66 -19.95
CA VAL A 60 -13.02 -13.91 -20.33
C VAL A 60 -13.39 -15.04 -19.38
N LYS A 61 -13.26 -16.26 -19.88
CA LYS A 61 -13.50 -17.49 -19.17
C LYS A 61 -12.22 -18.32 -19.12
N LEU A 62 -11.84 -18.74 -17.91
CA LEU A 62 -10.62 -19.48 -17.65
C LEU A 62 -10.98 -20.91 -17.27
N LYS A 63 -10.45 -21.88 -18.02
CA LYS A 63 -10.64 -23.30 -17.75
C LYS A 63 -9.79 -23.72 -16.56
N THR A 64 -10.39 -24.42 -15.60
CA THR A 64 -9.68 -24.91 -14.41
C THR A 64 -8.99 -26.22 -14.71
N SER A 65 -7.84 -26.47 -14.06
CA SER A 65 -7.13 -27.74 -14.22
C SER A 65 -7.70 -28.81 -13.27
N PRO A 66 -7.66 -30.10 -13.63
CA PRO A 66 -8.09 -31.18 -12.73
C PRO A 66 -7.34 -31.18 -11.40
N GLN A 67 -6.04 -30.85 -11.41
CA GLN A 67 -5.22 -30.75 -10.20
C GLN A 67 -5.70 -29.62 -9.28
N ALA A 68 -6.10 -28.47 -9.83
CA ALA A 68 -6.65 -27.37 -9.05
C ALA A 68 -7.98 -27.75 -8.40
N ARG A 69 -8.87 -28.46 -9.14
CA ARG A 69 -10.14 -28.96 -8.60
C ARG A 69 -9.95 -30.01 -7.50
N LYS A 70 -8.93 -30.86 -7.61
CA LYS A 70 -8.59 -31.81 -6.52
C LYS A 70 -8.14 -31.08 -5.25
N LYS A 71 -7.41 -29.97 -5.39
CA LYS A 71 -6.97 -29.14 -4.26
C LYS A 71 -8.10 -28.28 -3.69
N TRP A 72 -9.04 -27.85 -4.53
CA TRP A 72 -10.13 -26.94 -4.18
C TRP A 72 -11.49 -27.56 -4.55
N PRO A 73 -12.14 -28.27 -3.62
CA PRO A 73 -13.38 -29.01 -3.90
C PRO A 73 -14.54 -28.14 -4.40
N GLY A 74 -14.57 -26.85 -4.04
CA GLY A 74 -15.58 -25.87 -4.50
C GLY A 74 -15.27 -25.20 -5.84
N LEU A 75 -14.19 -25.59 -6.53
CA LEU A 75 -13.79 -24.99 -7.80
C LEU A 75 -14.54 -25.63 -8.98
N GLY A 76 -15.33 -24.84 -9.68
CA GLY A 76 -16.00 -25.24 -10.92
C GLY A 76 -15.03 -25.54 -12.07
N ASN A 77 -15.57 -26.00 -13.20
CA ASN A 77 -14.77 -26.25 -14.41
C ASN A 77 -14.21 -24.96 -15.04
N GLU A 78 -14.85 -23.82 -14.74
CA GLU A 78 -14.60 -22.55 -15.38
C GLU A 78 -14.70 -21.43 -14.35
N VAL A 79 -13.83 -20.43 -14.49
CA VAL A 79 -13.87 -19.19 -13.70
C VAL A 79 -14.01 -18.03 -14.67
N THR A 80 -15.02 -17.19 -14.46
CA THR A 80 -15.21 -15.97 -15.25
C THR A 80 -14.44 -14.82 -14.60
N ALA A 81 -13.71 -14.07 -15.41
CA ALA A 81 -12.95 -12.90 -14.96
C ALA A 81 -12.88 -11.85 -16.08
N ARG A 82 -12.59 -10.62 -15.72
CA ARG A 82 -12.39 -9.52 -16.67
C ARG A 82 -10.90 -9.35 -16.97
N LEU A 83 -10.58 -9.21 -18.25
CA LEU A 83 -9.24 -9.05 -18.79
C LEU A 83 -9.08 -7.62 -19.31
N LEU A 84 -8.15 -6.89 -18.71
CA LEU A 84 -7.76 -5.54 -19.10
C LEU A 84 -6.41 -5.59 -19.79
N THR A 85 -6.30 -4.93 -20.94
CA THR A 85 -5.07 -4.77 -21.70
C THR A 85 -4.59 -3.34 -21.55
N VAL A 86 -3.45 -3.19 -20.87
CA VAL A 86 -2.88 -1.90 -20.48
C VAL A 86 -1.51 -1.78 -21.11
N THR A 87 -1.24 -0.65 -21.76
CA THR A 87 0.10 -0.36 -22.28
C THR A 87 0.80 0.60 -21.33
N ARG A 88 1.87 0.16 -20.68
CA ARG A 88 2.65 0.98 -19.74
C ARG A 88 4.11 1.02 -20.19
N LYS A 89 4.68 2.21 -20.33
CA LYS A 89 6.08 2.42 -20.78
C LYS A 89 6.40 1.63 -22.07
N GLY A 90 5.48 1.64 -23.03
CA GLY A 90 5.61 0.93 -24.31
C GLY A 90 5.45 -0.60 -24.24
N LYS A 91 5.20 -1.19 -23.07
CA LYS A 91 4.96 -2.63 -22.91
C LYS A 91 3.48 -2.91 -22.68
N VAL A 92 2.93 -3.84 -23.44
CA VAL A 92 1.57 -4.35 -23.23
C VAL A 92 1.57 -5.31 -22.05
N CYS A 93 0.71 -5.05 -21.09
CA CYS A 93 0.45 -5.88 -19.92
C CYS A 93 -1.02 -6.27 -19.92
N HIS A 94 -1.30 -7.50 -19.51
CA HIS A 94 -2.66 -7.99 -19.34
C HIS A 94 -2.92 -8.18 -17.85
N LEU A 95 -3.98 -7.56 -17.34
CA LEU A 95 -4.46 -7.68 -15.96
C LEU A 95 -5.77 -8.43 -15.95
N LEU A 96 -5.93 -9.31 -14.97
CA LEU A 96 -7.12 -10.10 -14.74
C LEU A 96 -7.76 -9.64 -13.44
N THR A 97 -9.08 -9.49 -13.40
CA THR A 97 -9.82 -9.10 -12.19
C THR A 97 -11.15 -9.82 -12.06
N SER A 98 -11.61 -10.03 -10.82
CA SER A 98 -12.96 -10.50 -10.50
C SER A 98 -14.03 -9.43 -10.71
N MET A 99 -13.66 -8.16 -10.88
CA MET A 99 -14.61 -7.04 -11.07
C MET A 99 -15.16 -7.05 -12.50
N THR A 100 -16.27 -7.76 -12.70
CA THR A 100 -16.88 -7.98 -14.03
C THR A 100 -17.76 -6.83 -14.49
N ASP A 101 -18.24 -5.98 -13.59
CA ASP A 101 -19.08 -4.82 -13.91
C ASP A 101 -18.24 -3.65 -14.46
N ALA A 102 -18.39 -3.38 -15.76
CA ALA A 102 -17.67 -2.32 -16.44
C ALA A 102 -18.16 -0.90 -16.13
N MET A 103 -19.43 -0.75 -15.75
CA MET A 103 -20.01 0.56 -15.42
C MET A 103 -19.62 0.98 -14.01
N ARG A 104 -19.61 0.03 -13.07
CA ARG A 104 -19.19 0.29 -11.69
C ARG A 104 -17.67 0.43 -11.56
N PHE A 105 -16.90 -0.31 -12.35
CA PHE A 105 -15.44 -0.33 -12.29
C PHE A 105 -14.85 -0.02 -13.67
N PRO A 106 -14.49 1.26 -13.93
CA PRO A 106 -13.87 1.64 -15.20
C PRO A 106 -12.51 0.99 -15.43
N GLY A 107 -12.26 0.52 -16.65
CA GLY A 107 -11.04 -0.19 -17.03
C GLY A 107 -9.75 0.61 -16.80
N GLY A 108 -9.78 1.92 -17.10
CA GLY A 108 -8.65 2.83 -16.92
C GLY A 108 -8.25 3.00 -15.45
N GLU A 109 -9.23 3.29 -14.59
CA GLU A 109 -8.99 3.48 -13.15
C GLU A 109 -8.43 2.20 -12.50
N MET A 110 -8.93 1.03 -12.88
CA MET A 110 -8.40 -0.25 -12.41
C MET A 110 -6.94 -0.49 -12.83
N ALA A 111 -6.59 -0.11 -14.06
CA ALA A 111 -5.23 -0.21 -14.55
C ALA A 111 -4.27 0.72 -13.79
N ASP A 112 -4.71 1.94 -13.52
CA ASP A 112 -3.96 2.92 -12.73
C ASP A 112 -3.83 2.48 -11.28
N LEU A 113 -4.88 1.90 -10.70
CA LEU A 113 -4.86 1.33 -9.35
C LEU A 113 -3.84 0.20 -9.22
N TYR A 114 -3.77 -0.70 -10.20
CA TYR A 114 -2.75 -1.76 -10.21
C TYR A 114 -1.33 -1.16 -10.28
N SER A 115 -1.17 0.02 -10.86
CA SER A 115 0.13 0.69 -10.98
C SER A 115 0.75 1.03 -9.61
N HIS A 116 -0.10 1.30 -8.61
CA HIS A 116 0.29 1.55 -7.21
C HIS A 116 0.72 0.28 -6.47
N ARG A 117 0.57 -0.91 -7.05
CA ARG A 117 1.06 -2.15 -6.44
C ARG A 117 2.59 -2.15 -6.24
N TRP A 118 3.32 -1.33 -7.00
CA TRP A 118 4.76 -1.15 -6.82
C TRP A 118 5.14 -0.43 -5.52
N GLU A 119 4.21 0.27 -4.88
CA GLU A 119 4.46 1.01 -3.63
C GLU A 119 4.95 0.09 -2.50
N ILE A 120 4.50 -1.17 -2.46
CA ILE A 120 5.03 -2.13 -1.48
C ILE A 120 6.50 -2.48 -1.72
N GLU A 121 6.95 -2.49 -2.98
CA GLU A 121 8.36 -2.75 -3.31
C GLU A 121 9.23 -1.57 -2.92
N LEU A 122 8.70 -0.34 -3.06
CA LEU A 122 9.33 0.85 -2.53
C LEU A 122 9.41 0.80 -0.99
N GLY A 123 8.33 0.38 -0.31
CA GLY A 123 8.32 0.19 1.15
C GLY A 123 9.37 -0.82 1.63
N TYR A 124 9.53 -1.95 0.94
CA TYR A 124 10.59 -2.90 1.25
C TYR A 124 11.99 -2.29 1.09
N ARG A 125 12.19 -1.48 0.05
CA ARG A 125 13.45 -0.78 -0.16
C ARG A 125 13.75 0.20 0.97
N GLU A 126 12.78 1.01 1.36
CA GLU A 126 12.93 1.99 2.44
C GLU A 126 13.26 1.31 3.77
N ILE A 127 12.61 0.20 4.11
CA ILE A 127 12.93 -0.56 5.32
C ILE A 127 14.38 -1.07 5.27
N LYS A 128 14.76 -1.75 4.18
CA LYS A 128 16.08 -2.39 4.06
C LYS A 128 17.22 -1.36 3.95
N GLN A 129 17.04 -0.33 3.14
CA GLN A 129 18.09 0.63 2.80
C GLN A 129 18.13 1.81 3.75
N THR A 130 16.98 2.41 4.07
CA THR A 130 16.91 3.62 4.90
C THR A 130 16.91 3.26 6.39
N MET A 131 15.97 2.43 6.85
CA MET A 131 15.87 2.14 8.29
C MET A 131 16.96 1.20 8.79
N GLN A 132 17.30 0.17 8.01
CA GLN A 132 18.32 -0.81 8.36
C GLN A 132 19.72 -0.46 7.83
N LEU A 133 19.88 0.65 7.10
CA LEU A 133 21.17 1.09 6.55
C LEU A 133 21.86 0.00 5.71
N SER A 134 21.08 -0.78 4.97
CA SER A 134 21.51 -1.95 4.19
C SER A 134 22.16 -3.08 5.01
N ARG A 135 21.99 -3.06 6.34
CA ARG A 135 22.40 -4.15 7.24
C ARG A 135 21.23 -5.12 7.42
N LEU A 136 21.28 -6.23 6.70
CA LEU A 136 20.26 -7.29 6.77
C LEU A 136 20.39 -8.19 8.02
N THR A 137 21.31 -7.87 8.92
CA THR A 137 21.57 -8.66 10.13
C THR A 137 20.70 -8.16 11.28
N LEU A 138 19.79 -9.00 11.75
CA LEU A 138 19.09 -8.79 13.02
C LEU A 138 20.04 -9.09 14.19
N ARG A 139 19.84 -8.41 15.32
CA ARG A 139 20.73 -8.51 16.48
C ARG A 139 20.48 -9.79 17.27
N SER A 140 19.22 -10.22 17.33
CA SER A 140 18.80 -11.36 18.14
C SER A 140 19.12 -12.70 17.47
N LYS A 141 19.51 -13.71 18.26
CA LYS A 141 19.74 -15.09 17.80
C LYS A 141 18.64 -16.07 18.22
N LYS A 142 17.69 -15.62 19.04
CA LYS A 142 16.52 -16.41 19.47
C LYS A 142 15.35 -16.12 18.53
N PRO A 143 14.62 -17.13 18.03
CA PRO A 143 13.57 -16.93 17.04
C PRO A 143 12.49 -15.96 17.54
N GLU A 144 12.08 -16.07 18.81
CA GLU A 144 11.03 -15.21 19.39
C GLU A 144 11.44 -13.73 19.42
N LEU A 145 12.71 -13.46 19.76
CA LEU A 145 13.24 -12.10 19.80
C LEU A 145 13.50 -11.54 18.39
N VAL A 146 13.80 -12.42 17.43
CA VAL A 146 13.87 -12.06 16.01
C VAL A 146 12.49 -11.61 15.50
N GLU A 147 11.41 -12.30 15.90
CA GLU A 147 10.05 -11.85 15.55
C GLU A 147 9.76 -10.47 16.14
N GLN A 148 10.06 -10.27 17.42
CA GLN A 148 9.88 -8.98 18.09
C GLN A 148 10.68 -7.85 17.40
N GLU A 149 11.93 -8.11 17.01
CA GLU A 149 12.77 -7.14 16.32
C GLU A 149 12.15 -6.72 14.97
N LEU A 150 11.63 -7.68 14.20
CA LEU A 150 10.93 -7.40 12.95
C LEU A 150 9.64 -6.61 13.16
N TRP A 151 8.85 -6.96 14.18
CA TRP A 151 7.67 -6.16 14.55
C TRP A 151 8.04 -4.72 14.93
N GLY A 152 9.15 -4.54 15.64
CA GLY A 152 9.68 -3.21 15.97
C GLY A 152 10.04 -2.39 14.73
N VAL A 153 10.69 -3.00 13.74
CA VAL A 153 11.01 -2.35 12.46
C VAL A 153 9.74 -1.95 11.70
N LEU A 154 8.74 -2.83 11.63
CA LEU A 154 7.47 -2.54 10.96
C LEU A 154 6.68 -1.45 11.65
N LEU A 155 6.65 -1.46 12.99
CA LEU A 155 6.02 -0.41 13.77
C LEU A 155 6.68 0.95 13.53
N ALA A 156 8.01 1.00 13.55
CA ALA A 156 8.75 2.23 13.29
C ALA A 156 8.55 2.73 11.84
N TYR A 157 8.47 1.83 10.86
CA TYR A 157 8.14 2.18 9.47
C TYR A 157 6.76 2.83 9.37
N ASN A 158 5.74 2.19 9.97
CA ASN A 158 4.37 2.70 9.98
C ASN A 158 4.27 4.05 10.71
N LEU A 159 5.06 4.26 11.77
CA LEU A 159 5.11 5.53 12.47
C LEU A 159 5.65 6.66 11.59
N VAL A 160 6.74 6.41 10.85
CA VAL A 160 7.29 7.39 9.89
C VAL A 160 6.26 7.67 8.79
N ARG A 161 5.61 6.64 8.24
CA ARG A 161 4.56 6.81 7.23
C ARG A 161 3.37 7.60 7.74
N TYR A 162 2.92 7.35 8.97
CA TYR A 162 1.88 8.14 9.61
C TYR A 162 2.28 9.61 9.77
N GLN A 163 3.53 9.88 10.16
CA GLN A 163 4.02 11.26 10.24
C GLN A 163 4.05 11.94 8.88
N MET A 164 4.47 11.24 7.82
CA MET A 164 4.44 11.77 6.44
C MET A 164 3.01 12.11 6.01
N ILE A 165 2.06 11.26 6.37
CA ILE A 165 0.64 11.50 6.10
C ILE A 165 0.17 12.79 6.80
N LYS A 166 0.47 12.93 8.09
CA LYS A 166 0.17 14.15 8.86
C LYS A 166 0.86 15.39 8.30
N MET A 167 2.07 15.27 7.78
CA MET A 167 2.76 16.39 7.12
C MET A 167 2.07 16.78 5.81
N ALA A 168 1.70 15.79 4.98
CA ALA A 168 1.02 16.01 3.72
C ALA A 168 -0.35 16.70 3.89
N GLU A 169 -1.08 16.42 4.98
CA GLU A 169 -2.33 17.13 5.30
C GLU A 169 -2.16 18.66 5.37
N HIS A 170 -1.00 19.12 5.82
CA HIS A 170 -0.70 20.55 5.96
C HIS A 170 -0.17 21.16 4.65
N LEU A 171 0.15 20.34 3.65
CA LEU A 171 0.67 20.75 2.34
C LEU A 171 -0.41 20.60 1.28
N LYS A 172 -1.05 21.70 0.88
CA LYS A 172 -2.11 21.66 -0.15
C LYS A 172 -1.58 21.09 -1.46
N GLY A 173 -2.21 20.01 -1.94
CA GLY A 173 -1.94 19.42 -3.25
C GLY A 173 -0.85 18.35 -3.31
N TYR A 174 -0.28 17.96 -2.16
CA TYR A 174 0.74 16.92 -2.09
C TYR A 174 0.18 15.60 -1.54
N TRP A 175 0.57 14.50 -2.17
CA TRP A 175 0.28 13.16 -1.68
C TRP A 175 1.38 12.67 -0.73
N PRO A 176 1.06 11.87 0.30
CA PRO A 176 2.06 11.36 1.25
C PRO A 176 3.19 10.56 0.59
N ASN A 177 2.90 9.87 -0.51
CA ASN A 177 3.89 9.08 -1.27
C ASN A 177 4.85 9.95 -2.10
N GLN A 178 4.60 11.25 -2.24
CA GLN A 178 5.52 12.19 -2.89
C GLN A 178 6.55 12.76 -1.92
N LEU A 179 6.36 12.58 -0.61
CA LEU A 179 7.34 13.00 0.39
C LEU A 179 8.49 12.00 0.48
N SER A 180 9.71 12.51 0.69
CA SER A 180 10.89 11.67 0.87
C SER A 180 10.82 10.91 2.19
N PHE A 181 10.79 9.58 2.12
CA PHE A 181 10.84 8.73 3.31
C PHE A 181 12.17 8.90 4.07
N SER A 182 13.28 9.04 3.36
CA SER A 182 14.62 9.19 3.96
C SER A 182 14.73 10.46 4.80
N GLU A 183 14.25 11.58 4.25
CA GLU A 183 14.26 12.86 4.97
C GLU A 183 13.31 12.83 6.16
N SER A 184 12.09 12.30 5.96
CA SER A 184 11.10 12.15 7.04
C SER A 184 11.62 11.28 8.18
N CYS A 185 12.27 10.16 7.85
CA CYS A 185 12.90 9.28 8.82
C CYS A 185 14.03 10.00 9.58
N GLY A 186 14.91 10.71 8.87
CA GLY A 186 15.97 11.51 9.46
C GLY A 186 15.45 12.63 10.38
N MET A 187 14.35 13.28 10.02
CA MET A 187 13.68 14.30 10.84
C MET A 187 13.13 13.70 12.13
N VAL A 188 12.42 12.57 12.04
CA VAL A 188 11.90 11.85 13.22
C VAL A 188 13.05 11.43 14.13
N MET A 189 14.14 10.88 13.59
CA MET A 189 15.32 10.53 14.39
C MET A 189 15.96 11.75 15.05
N ARG A 190 16.08 12.88 14.34
CA ARG A 190 16.64 14.13 14.89
C ARG A 190 15.75 14.69 16.02
N MET A 191 14.43 14.62 15.87
CA MET A 191 13.49 15.02 16.92
C MET A 191 13.65 14.14 18.17
N LEU A 192 13.76 12.82 18.01
CA LEU A 192 13.99 11.92 19.14
C LEU A 192 15.34 12.17 19.84
N MET A 193 16.40 12.42 19.07
CA MET A 193 17.72 12.75 19.64
C MET A 193 17.74 14.08 20.37
N THR A 194 17.00 15.09 19.88
CA THR A 194 16.91 16.41 20.55
C THR A 194 16.02 16.36 21.80
N LEU A 195 14.95 15.55 21.80
CA LEU A 195 14.13 15.31 22.98
C LEU A 195 14.92 14.66 24.13
N GLN A 196 15.87 13.77 23.82
CA GLN A 196 16.77 13.20 24.84
C GLN A 196 17.62 14.26 25.55
N GLY A 197 17.93 15.38 24.89
CA GLY A 197 18.62 16.53 25.48
C GLY A 197 17.72 17.42 26.36
N ALA A 198 16.38 17.31 26.25
CA ALA A 198 15.43 18.13 27.00
C ALA A 198 15.04 17.52 28.36
N PHE A 199 15.45 16.27 28.65
CA PHE A 199 15.08 15.55 29.88
C PHE A 199 15.99 15.81 31.10
N THR A 200 16.78 16.89 31.10
CA THR A 200 17.40 17.42 32.32
C THR A 200 16.75 18.74 32.73
N GLY A 201 15.52 18.64 33.25
CA GLY A 201 15.05 19.48 34.36
C GLY A 201 14.79 20.97 34.15
N THR A 202 14.81 21.55 32.95
CA THR A 202 14.44 22.98 32.78
C THR A 202 13.78 23.28 31.43
N TYR A 203 12.45 23.18 31.36
CA TYR A 203 11.70 23.84 30.29
C TYR A 203 11.55 25.32 30.64
N THR A 204 12.39 26.18 30.08
CA THR A 204 12.07 27.62 30.04
C THR A 204 11.12 27.85 28.86
N GLY A 205 10.11 28.69 29.04
CA GLY A 205 8.97 28.87 28.12
C GLY A 205 9.31 29.32 26.68
N ALA A 206 10.59 29.43 26.31
CA ALA A 206 11.04 29.68 24.95
C ALA A 206 10.94 28.45 24.03
N ASP A 207 11.13 27.23 24.55
CA ASP A 207 11.20 25.99 23.74
C ASP A 207 9.82 25.47 23.29
N ALA A 208 8.75 25.86 23.99
CA ALA A 208 7.38 25.54 23.59
C ALA A 208 6.98 26.15 22.24
N ARG A 209 7.74 27.14 21.72
CA ARG A 209 7.52 27.71 20.38
C ARG A 209 8.17 26.89 19.27
N SER A 210 9.25 26.17 19.55
CA SER A 210 9.94 25.32 18.56
C SER A 210 9.14 24.06 18.22
N CYS A 211 8.41 23.50 19.20
CA CYS A 211 7.47 22.40 18.94
C CYS A 211 6.17 22.84 18.25
N LYS A 212 5.84 24.14 18.21
CA LYS A 212 4.61 24.64 17.57
C LYS A 212 4.77 24.99 16.09
N TYR A 213 6.00 25.18 15.64
CA TYR A 213 6.32 25.41 14.23
C TYR A 213 7.41 24.41 13.85
N GLY A 214 6.97 23.30 13.26
CA GLY A 214 7.87 22.41 12.54
C GLY A 214 8.77 23.27 11.67
N THR A 215 10.07 23.16 11.90
CA THR A 215 11.09 23.87 11.14
C THR A 215 10.77 23.65 9.67
N THR A 216 10.48 24.74 8.95
CA THR A 216 10.32 24.75 7.51
C THR A 216 11.61 24.24 6.91
N CYS A 217 11.66 22.95 6.60
CA CYS A 217 12.66 22.40 5.71
C CYS A 217 12.19 22.71 4.30
N GLU A 218 13.05 23.35 3.50
CA GLU A 218 12.81 23.53 2.07
C GLU A 218 12.59 22.15 1.45
N ILE A 219 11.36 21.88 1.01
CA ILE A 219 11.05 20.71 0.20
C ILE A 219 11.73 20.95 -1.14
N THR A 220 12.81 20.24 -1.41
CA THR A 220 13.50 20.30 -2.71
C THR A 220 12.85 19.30 -3.67
N ASP A 221 12.78 19.65 -4.96
CA ASP A 221 12.37 18.69 -6.00
C ASP A 221 13.47 17.64 -6.24
N GLU A 222 13.18 16.58 -7.02
CA GLU A 222 14.15 15.53 -7.39
C GLU A 222 15.42 16.08 -8.10
N LYS A 223 15.46 17.37 -8.47
CA LYS A 223 16.58 18.05 -9.12
C LYS A 223 17.31 19.03 -8.20
N GLY A 224 16.97 19.08 -6.90
CA GLY A 224 17.68 19.86 -5.89
C GLY A 224 17.50 21.38 -6.03
N LYS A 225 16.45 21.86 -6.71
CA LYS A 225 16.11 23.30 -6.72
C LYS A 225 15.06 23.61 -5.66
N GLY A 226 15.35 24.59 -4.80
CA GLY A 226 14.38 25.14 -3.85
C GLY A 226 13.21 25.81 -4.59
N LEU A 227 11.99 25.64 -4.08
CA LEU A 227 10.79 26.32 -4.58
C LEU A 227 10.86 27.83 -4.29
N PRO A 228 10.38 28.70 -5.20
CA PRO A 228 10.44 30.15 -4.99
C PRO A 228 9.56 30.58 -3.81
N GLU A 229 10.11 31.43 -2.94
CA GLU A 229 9.40 32.01 -1.80
C GLU A 229 8.18 32.83 -2.27
N SER A 230 6.98 32.44 -1.85
CA SER A 230 5.78 33.26 -2.03
C SER A 230 5.73 34.35 -0.95
N GLY A 231 5.82 35.60 -1.39
CA GLY A 231 5.70 36.79 -0.56
C GLY A 231 4.33 36.95 0.14
N LYS A 232 4.36 37.80 1.17
CA LYS A 232 3.27 38.20 2.07
C LYS A 232 1.98 38.64 1.33
N GLY A 233 0.81 38.19 1.79
CA GLY A 233 -0.49 38.72 1.37
C GLY A 233 -1.70 38.04 2.03
N GLU A 234 -2.38 38.80 2.89
CA GLU A 234 -3.75 38.75 3.44
C GLU A 234 -4.62 37.46 3.45
N ALA A 235 -5.31 37.32 4.58
CA ALA A 235 -6.28 36.27 4.87
C ALA A 235 -7.51 36.33 3.94
N LEU A 236 -7.81 35.21 3.30
CA LEU A 236 -9.06 35.00 2.58
C LEU A 236 -9.83 33.86 3.29
N GLU A 237 -10.91 34.19 3.98
CA GLU A 237 -11.87 33.21 4.50
C GLU A 237 -12.73 32.66 3.34
N ILE A 238 -12.72 31.33 3.14
CA ILE A 238 -13.78 30.63 2.38
C ILE A 238 -13.96 29.20 2.96
N PRO A 239 -15.16 28.58 2.81
CA PRO A 239 -15.89 27.93 3.89
C PRO A 239 -15.58 26.44 3.95
N HIS A 240 -15.87 25.83 5.10
CA HIS A 240 -15.68 24.40 5.37
C HIS A 240 -16.10 23.49 4.20
N SER A 241 -15.14 22.73 3.70
CA SER A 241 -15.36 21.56 2.84
C SER A 241 -15.10 20.30 3.69
N PRO A 242 -15.88 19.22 3.52
CA PRO A 242 -16.02 18.19 4.54
C PRO A 242 -14.71 17.41 4.75
N GLU A 243 -14.39 17.18 6.02
CA GLU A 243 -13.21 16.45 6.49
C GLU A 243 -13.06 15.12 5.73
N LYS A 244 -11.93 14.94 5.05
CA LYS A 244 -11.47 13.64 4.58
C LYS A 244 -10.33 13.21 5.50
N GLU A 245 -10.60 12.19 6.32
CA GLU A 245 -9.60 11.58 7.19
C GLU A 245 -8.48 10.91 6.37
N PRO A 246 -7.22 10.95 6.84
CA PRO A 246 -6.09 10.47 6.07
C PRO A 246 -5.86 8.97 6.28
N VAL A 247 -5.81 8.21 5.18
CA VAL A 247 -5.72 6.74 5.21
C VAL A 247 -4.25 6.28 5.12
N SER A 248 -3.84 5.39 6.04
CA SER A 248 -2.49 4.81 6.16
C SER A 248 -2.21 3.78 5.06
N CYS A 249 -1.04 3.89 4.43
CA CYS A 249 -0.61 3.10 3.26
C CYS A 249 -0.30 1.61 3.54
N LEU A 250 -0.56 1.09 4.75
CA LEU A 250 -0.39 -0.33 5.07
C LEU A 250 -1.61 -1.00 5.72
N THR A 251 -2.69 -0.26 5.95
CA THR A 251 -3.88 -0.76 6.65
C THR A 251 -5.11 -0.40 5.85
N ASP A 252 -5.78 -1.43 5.35
CA ASP A 252 -7.19 -1.48 4.99
C ASP A 252 -7.79 -0.22 4.36
N TRP A 253 -7.92 -0.30 3.03
CA TRP A 253 -8.79 0.58 2.26
C TRP A 253 -10.25 0.18 2.49
N HIS A 254 -10.84 0.61 3.61
CA HIS A 254 -12.28 0.46 3.85
C HIS A 254 -13.05 1.70 3.40
N TYR A 255 -13.99 1.46 2.48
CA TYR A 255 -15.18 2.27 2.35
C TYR A 255 -15.97 2.21 3.68
N THR A 256 -16.44 3.38 4.11
CA THR A 256 -17.33 3.66 5.25
C THR A 256 -18.25 2.51 5.68
N GLN A 257 -17.98 1.90 6.84
CA GLN A 257 -18.80 1.91 8.07
C GLN A 257 -18.26 0.86 9.07
N ALA A 258 -17.86 1.36 10.25
CA ALA A 258 -17.46 0.71 11.50
C ALA A 258 -17.52 -0.84 11.62
N VAL A 259 -16.36 -1.53 11.72
CA VAL A 259 -16.11 -2.74 12.56
C VAL A 259 -14.58 -3.06 12.65
N PRO A 260 -14.06 -3.94 13.54
CA PRO A 260 -12.81 -3.72 14.28
C PRO A 260 -11.56 -4.46 13.73
N PHE A 261 -10.40 -3.88 14.05
CA PHE A 261 -9.02 -4.37 13.91
C PHE A 261 -8.81 -5.90 13.97
N ILE A 262 -8.15 -6.50 12.97
CA ILE A 262 -7.48 -7.81 13.07
C ILE A 262 -6.13 -7.78 12.32
N PHE A 263 -5.03 -7.98 13.07
CA PHE A 263 -3.67 -7.51 12.74
C PHE A 263 -2.62 -8.62 12.45
N THR A 264 -2.99 -9.88 12.20
CA THR A 264 -2.08 -11.01 12.49
C THR A 264 -1.40 -11.73 11.31
N GLU A 265 -2.07 -12.13 10.21
CA GLU A 265 -1.46 -13.14 9.31
C GLU A 265 -0.86 -12.61 8.00
N VAL A 266 -1.28 -11.43 7.51
CA VAL A 266 -0.65 -10.75 6.35
C VAL A 266 0.85 -10.49 6.61
N HIS A 267 1.20 -10.29 7.89
CA HIS A 267 2.55 -10.00 8.35
C HIS A 267 3.49 -11.21 8.40
N ARG A 268 2.98 -12.45 8.51
CA ARG A 268 3.86 -13.65 8.56
C ARG A 268 4.57 -13.93 7.24
N ARG A 269 3.91 -13.64 6.10
CA ARG A 269 4.55 -13.65 4.78
C ARG A 269 5.41 -12.41 4.53
N PHE A 270 5.03 -11.26 5.12
CA PHE A 270 5.83 -10.03 5.10
C PHE A 270 7.19 -10.23 5.81
N MET A 271 7.19 -10.87 6.98
CA MET A 271 8.40 -11.28 7.71
C MET A 271 9.25 -12.27 6.92
N CYS A 272 8.62 -13.25 6.27
CA CYS A 272 9.35 -14.23 5.47
C CYS A 272 10.05 -13.57 4.27
N LEU A 273 9.43 -12.58 3.61
CA LEU A 273 10.02 -11.86 2.48
C LEU A 273 11.18 -10.92 2.87
N ILE A 274 11.09 -10.28 4.05
CA ILE A 274 12.18 -9.45 4.61
C ILE A 274 13.41 -10.32 4.92
N LEU A 275 13.21 -11.56 5.38
CA LEU A 275 14.29 -12.49 5.74
C LEU A 275 14.84 -13.33 4.57
N THR A 276 14.14 -13.44 3.44
CA THR A 276 14.51 -14.35 2.33
C THR A 276 14.96 -13.67 1.03
N THR A 277 15.14 -12.34 1.02
CA THR A 277 15.73 -11.58 -0.11
C THR A 277 16.77 -10.58 0.35
#